data_AF-A0A7J6SVX7-F1
#
_entry.id   AF-A0A7J6SVX7-F1
#
_cell.length_a   1.000
_cell.length_b   1.000
_cell.length_c   1.000
_cell.angle_alpha   90.00
_cell.angle_beta   90.00
_cell.angle_gamma   90.00
#
_symmetry.space_group_name_H-M   'P 1'
#
loop_
_entity.id
_entity.type
_entity.pdbx_description
1 polymer ?
#
loop_
_entity_poly.entity_id
_entity_poly.type
_entity_poly.pdbx_seq_one_letter_code
_entity_poly.pdbx_strand_id
1 'polypeptide(L)'
;GCDTLQLLHSALFVLIMRVLPRVAMVSDGESGFIRWLITTRPWSFTAVLLPLAVTAASLDWWGIEIKSVGRATEVILSMVLLQAAANQMNSLADWRSGVDKADSATSDMTVLSGLLPIKALVISSAVSLATFAVV
;
A
#
# COMPACT_ATOMS: atom_id res chain seq x y z
N GLY A 1 0.39 10.73 27.31
CA GLY A 1 1.77 11.13 27.01
C GLY A 1 2.08 10.67 25.62
N CYS A 2 2.54 11.56 24.75
CA CYS A 2 2.98 11.16 23.41
C CYS A 2 4.33 10.45 23.57
N ASP A 3 4.36 9.16 23.25
CA ASP A 3 5.57 8.34 23.34
C ASP A 3 6.53 8.80 22.24
N THR A 4 7.79 9.06 22.57
CA THR A 4 8.81 9.55 21.62
C THR A 4 8.98 8.58 20.45
N LEU A 5 8.71 7.29 20.69
CA LEU A 5 8.68 6.25 19.67
C LEU A 5 7.54 6.46 18.65
N GLN A 6 6.33 6.84 19.10
CA GLN A 6 5.20 7.13 18.21
C GLN A 6 5.47 8.35 17.32
N LEU A 7 6.12 9.38 17.89
CA LEU A 7 6.57 10.53 17.11
C LEU A 7 7.61 10.14 16.05
N LEU A 8 8.53 9.24 16.40
CA LEU A 8 9.54 8.74 15.48
C LEU A 8 8.92 7.92 14.34
N HIS A 9 7.98 7.02 14.66
CA HIS A 9 7.26 6.21 13.66
C HIS A 9 6.41 7.09 12.74
N SER A 10 5.70 8.06 13.30
CA SER A 10 4.90 9.02 12.52
C SER A 10 5.78 9.90 11.62
N ALA A 11 6.92 10.37 12.12
CA ALA A 11 7.86 11.16 11.34
C ALA A 11 8.50 10.33 10.22
N LEU A 12 8.86 9.07 10.50
CA LEU A 12 9.40 8.15 9.53
C LEU A 12 8.37 7.81 8.44
N PHE A 13 7.11 7.54 8.82
CA PHE A 13 5.99 7.34 7.90
C PHE A 13 5.81 8.54 6.97
N VAL A 14 5.77 9.77 7.52
CA VAL A 14 5.65 11.01 6.73
C VAL A 14 6.86 11.21 5.81
N LEU A 15 8.06 10.91 6.28
CA LEU A 15 9.29 11.02 5.48
C LEU A 15 9.26 10.03 4.31
N ILE A 16 8.87 8.79 4.55
CA ILE A 16 8.78 7.73 3.53
C ILE A 16 7.68 8.07 2.51
N MET A 17 6.52 8.53 2.96
CA MET A 17 5.42 9.00 2.09
C MET A 17 5.80 10.22 1.26
N ARG A 18 6.82 11.00 1.66
CA ARG A 18 7.39 12.08 0.85
C ARG A 18 8.44 11.60 -0.15
N VAL A 19 9.06 10.44 0.08
CA VAL A 19 10.05 9.84 -0.82
C VAL A 19 9.40 8.99 -1.91
N LEU A 20 8.33 8.25 -1.57
CA LEU A 20 7.55 7.42 -2.50
C LEU A 20 7.16 8.13 -3.83
N PRO A 21 6.69 9.40 -3.82
CA PRO A 21 6.33 10.13 -5.04
C PRO A 21 7.55 10.60 -5.85
N ARG A 22 8.71 10.80 -5.20
CA ARG A 22 9.92 11.35 -5.85
C ARG A 22 10.69 10.31 -6.65
N VAL A 23 10.46 9.01 -6.41
CA VAL A 23 11.08 7.92 -7.18
C VAL A 23 10.33 7.65 -8.51
N ALA A 24 9.14 8.24 -8.69
CA ALA A 24 8.34 8.12 -9.90
C ALA A 24 8.51 9.36 -10.81
N MET A 25 9.59 9.40 -11.58
CA MET A 25 9.76 10.37 -12.68
C MET A 25 9.53 9.66 -14.03
N VAL A 26 8.35 9.86 -14.64
CA VAL A 26 8.08 9.61 -16.08
C VAL A 26 7.09 10.65 -16.60
N SER A 27 7.36 11.11 -17.82
CA SER A 27 6.68 12.15 -18.61
C SER A 27 5.21 11.84 -18.95
N ASP A 28 4.47 12.92 -19.19
CA ASP A 28 3.15 13.05 -19.83
C ASP A 28 1.91 13.08 -18.91
N GLY A 29 1.42 14.31 -18.71
CA GLY A 29 0.01 14.70 -18.52
C GLY A 29 -0.69 14.33 -17.22
N GLU A 30 -0.52 13.09 -16.74
CA GLU A 30 -1.08 12.59 -15.49
C GLU A 30 -0.01 12.54 -14.40
N SER A 31 -0.38 12.87 -13.15
CA SER A 31 0.62 12.90 -12.08
C SER A 31 1.18 11.50 -11.83
N GLY A 32 2.50 11.37 -11.71
CA GLY A 32 3.16 10.10 -11.38
C GLY A 32 2.64 9.46 -10.10
N PHE A 33 2.09 10.28 -9.20
CA PHE A 33 1.35 9.83 -8.02
C PHE A 33 0.08 9.04 -8.36
N ILE A 34 -0.74 9.48 -9.33
CA ILE A 34 -1.95 8.77 -9.74
C ILE A 34 -1.60 7.44 -10.39
N ARG A 35 -0.58 7.41 -11.26
CA ARG A 35 -0.09 6.16 -11.85
C ARG A 35 0.38 5.18 -10.77
N TRP A 36 1.17 5.66 -9.81
CA TRP A 36 1.57 4.88 -8.64
C TRP A 36 0.36 4.38 -7.85
N LEU A 37 -0.61 5.25 -7.56
CA LEU A 37 -1.80 4.90 -6.80
C LEU A 37 -2.59 3.78 -7.50
N ILE A 38 -2.75 3.85 -8.81
CA ILE A 38 -3.39 2.78 -9.60
C ILE A 38 -2.65 1.45 -9.44
N THR A 39 -1.31 1.45 -9.45
CA THR A 39 -0.53 0.20 -9.24
C THR A 39 -0.72 -0.43 -7.86
N THR A 40 -1.19 0.33 -6.87
CA THR A 40 -1.52 -0.21 -5.55
C THR A 40 -2.90 -0.86 -5.50
N ARG A 41 -3.70 -0.78 -6.57
CA ARG A 41 -5.08 -1.27 -6.70
C ARG A 41 -5.97 -0.85 -5.52
N PRO A 42 -6.29 0.45 -5.36
CA PRO A 42 -7.02 0.96 -4.18
C PRO A 42 -8.38 0.31 -3.97
N TRP A 43 -9.02 -0.15 -5.05
CA TRP A 43 -10.27 -0.90 -5.00
C TRP A 43 -10.16 -2.22 -4.24
N SER A 44 -8.97 -2.81 -4.11
CA SER A 44 -8.75 -4.02 -3.32
C SER A 44 -8.48 -3.74 -1.83
N PHE A 45 -8.34 -2.48 -1.40
CA PHE A 45 -8.13 -2.16 0.01
C PHE A 45 -9.33 -2.52 0.88
N THR A 46 -10.52 -2.63 0.29
CA THR A 46 -11.71 -3.15 0.97
C THR A 46 -11.47 -4.53 1.60
N ALA A 47 -10.61 -5.36 0.99
CA ALA A 47 -10.25 -6.68 1.50
C ALA A 47 -9.54 -6.63 2.87
N VAL A 48 -8.85 -5.53 3.19
CA VAL A 48 -8.20 -5.33 4.49
C VAL A 48 -8.98 -4.40 5.41
N LEU A 49 -9.69 -3.41 4.85
CA LEU A 49 -10.45 -2.44 5.65
C LEU A 49 -11.73 -3.04 6.25
N LEU A 50 -12.43 -3.93 5.52
CA LEU A 50 -13.65 -4.56 6.04
C LEU A 50 -13.39 -5.44 7.27
N PRO A 51 -12.39 -6.36 7.26
CA PRO A 51 -12.04 -7.11 8.47
C PRO A 51 -11.69 -6.22 9.67
N LEU A 52 -10.98 -5.10 9.44
CA LEU A 52 -10.65 -4.16 10.50
C LEU A 52 -11.90 -3.47 11.07
N ALA A 53 -12.83 -3.05 10.21
CA ALA A 53 -14.09 -2.45 10.64
C ALA A 53 -14.95 -3.45 11.45
N VAL A 54 -15.05 -4.70 10.97
CA VAL A 54 -15.74 -5.79 11.70
C VAL A 54 -15.06 -6.07 13.03
N THR A 55 -13.73 -6.06 13.08
CA THR A 55 -12.97 -6.25 14.32
C THR A 55 -13.27 -5.13 15.31
N ALA A 56 -13.22 -3.87 14.87
CA ALA A 56 -13.53 -2.72 15.72
C ALA A 56 -14.97 -2.78 16.28
N ALA A 57 -15.95 -3.13 15.43
CA ALA A 57 -17.34 -3.30 15.85
C ALA A 57 -17.51 -4.47 16.84
N SER A 58 -16.77 -5.57 16.64
CA SER A 58 -16.81 -6.73 17.56
C SER A 58 -16.20 -6.41 18.92
N LEU A 59 -15.11 -5.64 18.95
CA LEU A 59 -14.48 -5.19 20.20
C LEU A 59 -15.43 -4.28 21.00
N ASP A 60 -16.10 -3.35 20.32
CA ASP A 60 -17.12 -2.49 20.92
C ASP A 60 -18.28 -3.31 21.49
N TRP A 61 -18.79 -4.30 20.71
CA TRP A 61 -19.83 -5.21 21.16
C TRP A 61 -19.47 -5.99 22.43
N TRP A 62 -18.20 -6.37 22.58
CA TRP A 62 -17.69 -7.04 23.79
C TRP A 62 -17.27 -6.10 24.92
N GLY A 63 -17.46 -4.78 24.76
CA GLY A 63 -17.04 -3.79 25.75
C GLY A 63 -15.52 -3.67 25.89
N ILE A 64 -14.76 -4.05 24.86
CA ILE A 64 -13.30 -3.95 24.83
C ILE A 64 -12.90 -2.61 24.22
N GLU A 65 -12.33 -1.73 25.04
CA GLU A 65 -11.94 -0.39 24.63
C GLU A 65 -10.73 -0.40 23.67
N ILE A 66 -10.87 0.34 22.55
CA ILE A 66 -9.74 0.67 21.67
C ILE A 66 -8.89 1.75 22.35
N LYS A 67 -7.82 1.32 23.03
CA LYS A 67 -6.97 2.14 23.89
C LYS A 67 -6.36 3.40 23.24
N SER A 68 -6.27 3.46 21.91
CA SER A 68 -5.67 4.59 21.21
C SER A 68 -6.11 4.66 19.75
N VAL A 69 -6.72 5.79 19.38
CA VAL A 69 -7.04 6.13 17.99
C VAL A 69 -5.78 6.21 17.13
N GLY A 70 -4.65 6.67 17.70
CA GLY A 70 -3.36 6.73 17.01
C GLY A 70 -2.90 5.33 16.58
N ARG A 71 -2.90 4.36 17.50
CA ARG A 71 -2.54 2.97 17.20
C ARG A 71 -3.51 2.29 16.23
N ALA A 72 -4.80 2.60 16.32
CA ALA A 72 -5.78 2.11 15.37
C ALA A 72 -5.50 2.65 13.96
N THR A 73 -5.12 3.93 13.84
CA THR A 73 -4.75 4.55 12.57
C THR A 73 -3.46 3.95 12.00
N GLU A 74 -2.46 3.71 12.84
CA GLU A 74 -1.21 3.01 12.49
C GLU A 74 -1.52 1.63 11.88
N VAL A 75 -2.36 0.81 12.53
CA VAL A 75 -2.77 -0.51 12.01
C VAL A 75 -3.45 -0.41 10.65
N ILE A 76 -4.37 0.55 10.47
CA ILE A 76 -5.06 0.74 9.19
C ILE A 76 -4.06 1.10 8.08
N LEU A 77 -3.16 2.05 8.35
CA LEU A 77 -2.14 2.46 7.39
C LEU A 77 -1.18 1.33 7.05
N SER A 78 -0.76 0.55 8.05
CA SER A 78 0.06 -0.65 7.89
C SER A 78 -0.60 -1.68 6.98
N MET A 79 -1.88 -1.98 7.22
CA MET A 79 -2.61 -2.96 6.41
C MET A 79 -2.79 -2.49 4.96
N VAL A 80 -3.01 -1.18 4.76
CA VAL A 80 -3.06 -0.58 3.42
C VAL A 80 -1.70 -0.68 2.71
N LEU A 81 -0.60 -0.39 3.40
CA LEU A 81 0.75 -0.51 2.85
C LEU A 81 1.11 -1.96 2.52
N LEU A 82 0.75 -2.90 3.38
CA LEU A 82 0.93 -4.33 3.14
C LEU A 82 0.15 -4.78 1.90
N GLN A 83 -1.11 -4.37 1.78
CA GLN A 83 -1.95 -4.68 0.61
C GLN A 83 -1.38 -4.05 -0.67
N ALA A 84 -0.92 -2.81 -0.61
CA ALA A 84 -0.27 -2.14 -1.74
C ALA A 84 0.99 -2.89 -2.20
N ALA A 85 1.85 -3.28 -1.26
CA ALA A 85 3.04 -4.09 -1.55
C ALA A 85 2.69 -5.44 -2.18
N ALA A 86 1.72 -6.15 -1.60
CA ALA A 86 1.25 -7.44 -2.10
C ALA A 86 0.71 -7.32 -3.54
N ASN A 87 -0.09 -6.29 -3.83
CA ASN A 87 -0.63 -6.06 -5.17
C ASN A 87 0.48 -5.82 -6.20
N GLN A 88 1.46 -4.98 -5.88
CA GLN A 88 2.57 -4.69 -6.79
C GLN A 88 3.50 -5.91 -6.98
N MET A 89 3.77 -6.66 -5.92
CA MET A 89 4.53 -7.92 -6.01
C MET A 89 3.80 -8.97 -6.83
N ASN A 90 2.49 -9.10 -6.65
CA ASN A 90 1.66 -10.01 -7.44
C ASN A 90 1.71 -9.66 -8.92
N SER A 91 1.56 -8.37 -9.27
CA SER A 91 1.67 -7.86 -10.64
C SER A 91 3.03 -8.22 -11.28
N LEU A 92 4.11 -8.13 -10.51
CA LEU A 92 5.46 -8.52 -10.96
C LEU A 92 5.60 -10.05 -11.13
N ALA A 93 5.03 -10.84 -10.22
CA ALA A 93 5.11 -12.29 -10.24
C ALA A 93 4.29 -12.88 -11.40
N ASP A 94 3.08 -12.39 -11.60
CA ASP A 94 2.17 -12.83 -12.67
C ASP A 94 2.74 -12.48 -14.05
N TRP A 95 3.33 -11.28 -14.20
CA TRP A 95 4.07 -10.91 -15.40
C TRP A 95 5.30 -11.81 -15.63
N ARG A 96 6.13 -12.04 -14.60
CA ARG A 96 7.36 -12.87 -14.73
C ARG A 96 7.05 -14.33 -15.04
N SER A 97 5.96 -14.86 -14.51
CA SER A 97 5.51 -16.23 -14.75
C SER A 97 4.76 -16.41 -16.08
N GLY A 98 4.48 -15.31 -16.79
CA GLY A 98 3.73 -15.32 -18.06
C GLY A 98 2.23 -15.59 -17.89
N VAL A 99 1.71 -15.47 -16.65
CA VAL A 99 0.28 -15.53 -16.34
C VAL A 99 -0.43 -14.32 -16.94
N ASP A 100 0.18 -13.13 -16.81
CA ASP A 100 -0.33 -11.92 -17.43
C ASP A 100 0.07 -11.83 -18.91
N LYS A 101 -0.93 -11.72 -19.79
CA LYS A 101 -0.75 -11.63 -21.25
C LYS A 101 -1.55 -10.46 -21.82
N ALA A 102 -0.98 -9.79 -22.82
CA ALA A 102 -1.59 -8.60 -23.42
C ALA A 102 -2.91 -8.88 -24.17
N ASP A 103 -3.14 -10.13 -24.57
CA ASP A 103 -4.34 -10.59 -25.28
C ASP A 103 -5.44 -11.14 -24.35
N SER A 104 -5.19 -11.18 -23.04
CA SER A 104 -6.13 -11.69 -22.04
C SER A 104 -6.91 -10.58 -21.36
N ALA A 105 -8.24 -10.68 -21.38
CA ALA A 105 -9.14 -9.72 -20.74
C ALA A 105 -9.07 -9.73 -19.20
N THR A 106 -8.51 -10.80 -18.60
CA THR A 106 -8.39 -10.94 -17.14
C THR A 106 -7.00 -10.60 -16.62
N SER A 107 -6.05 -10.30 -17.50
CA SER A 107 -4.68 -10.01 -17.08
C SER A 107 -4.55 -8.65 -16.43
N ASP A 108 -3.66 -8.57 -15.45
CA ASP A 108 -3.30 -7.29 -14.88
C ASP A 108 -2.42 -6.50 -15.86
N MET A 109 -2.86 -5.28 -16.15
CA MET A 109 -2.19 -4.37 -17.07
C MET A 109 -1.13 -3.52 -16.38
N THR A 110 -0.94 -3.61 -15.05
CA THR A 110 0.02 -2.79 -14.29
C THR A 110 1.42 -2.83 -14.90
N VAL A 111 1.94 -4.02 -15.21
CA VAL A 111 3.26 -4.16 -15.84
C VAL A 111 3.17 -4.03 -17.36
N LEU A 112 2.17 -4.65 -17.99
CA LEU A 112 2.03 -4.72 -19.44
C LEU A 112 1.83 -3.35 -20.10
N SER A 113 1.10 -2.44 -19.44
CA SER A 113 0.87 -1.08 -19.93
C SER A 113 2.02 -0.10 -19.65
N GLY A 114 3.02 -0.52 -18.86
CA GLY A 114 4.10 0.38 -18.44
C GLY A 114 3.64 1.51 -17.53
N LEU A 115 2.58 1.32 -16.73
CA LEU A 115 2.08 2.29 -15.75
C LEU A 115 3.19 2.88 -14.87
N LEU A 116 4.14 2.03 -14.46
CA LEU A 116 5.41 2.41 -13.85
C LEU A 116 6.57 1.59 -14.44
N PRO A 117 7.80 2.13 -14.46
CA PRO A 117 8.99 1.32 -14.74
C PRO A 117 9.12 0.17 -13.74
N ILE A 118 9.53 -1.03 -14.20
CA ILE A 118 9.71 -2.22 -13.35
C ILE A 118 10.54 -1.92 -12.10
N LYS A 119 11.64 -1.15 -12.25
CA LYS A 119 12.49 -0.74 -11.13
C LYS A 119 11.71 0.07 -10.08
N ALA A 120 10.86 1.00 -10.51
CA ALA A 120 10.04 1.80 -9.63
C ALA A 120 8.98 0.95 -8.91
N LEU A 121 8.39 -0.04 -9.60
CA LEU A 121 7.43 -0.97 -9.01
C LEU A 121 8.08 -1.89 -7.95
N VAL A 122 9.29 -2.39 -8.21
CA VAL A 122 10.07 -3.16 -7.24
C VAL A 122 10.45 -2.31 -6.03
N ILE A 123 10.94 -1.09 -6.24
CA ILE A 123 11.29 -0.18 -5.13
C ILE A 123 10.05 0.18 -4.32
N SER A 124 8.94 0.54 -4.98
CA SER A 124 7.68 0.87 -4.32
C SER A 124 7.20 -0.28 -3.44
N SER A 125 7.16 -1.50 -3.96
CA SER A 125 6.69 -2.66 -3.19
C SER A 125 7.60 -2.98 -2.01
N ALA A 126 8.92 -2.90 -2.19
CA ALA A 126 9.89 -3.09 -1.12
C ALA A 126 9.77 -2.00 -0.03
N VAL A 127 9.60 -0.74 -0.42
CA VAL A 127 9.44 0.39 0.52
C VAL A 127 8.12 0.26 1.29
N SER A 128 7.02 -0.06 0.62
CA SER A 128 5.73 -0.28 1.28
C SER A 128 5.79 -1.42 2.29
N LEU A 129 6.45 -2.54 1.95
CA LEU A 129 6.63 -3.67 2.86
C LEU A 129 7.56 -3.33 4.04
N ALA A 130 8.66 -2.63 3.79
CA ALA A 130 9.57 -2.19 4.84
C ALA A 130 8.90 -1.20 5.79
N THR A 131 8.06 -0.30 5.27
CA THR A 131 7.32 0.66 6.09
C THR A 131 6.31 -0.05 6.98
N PHE A 132 5.58 -1.03 6.43
CA PHE A 132 4.69 -1.90 7.21
C PHE A 132 5.42 -2.56 8.39
N ALA A 133 6.65 -3.05 8.19
CA ALA A 133 7.40 -3.76 9.22
C ALA A 133 7.91 -2.85 10.38
N VAL A 134 7.82 -1.53 10.24
CA VAL A 134 8.35 -0.55 11.22
C VAL A 134 7.24 0.21 11.94
N VAL A 135 5.97 0.01 11.55
CA VAL A 135 4.79 0.56 12.23
C VAL A 135 4.31 -0.41 13.30
#